data_AF-A0A380RAV5-F1
#
_entry.id   AF-A0A380RAV5-F1
#
_cell.length_a   1.000
_cell.length_b   1.000
_cell.length_c   1.000
_cell.angle_alpha   90.00
_cell.angle_beta   90.00
_cell.angle_gamma   90.00
#
_symmetry.space_group_name_H-M   'P 1'
#
loop_
_entity.id
_entity.type
_entity.pdbx_description
1 polymer ?
#
loop_
_entity_poly.entity_id
_entity_poly.type
_entity_poly.pdbx_seq_one_letter_code
_entity_poly.pdbx_strand_id
1 'polypeptide(L)'
;MKKLGKSSKKGFTLVELIVVIVILAVLAAMLVPALVGYIDRAKKEKDYQTASTVYAAAQAVLTEQYGKNNITKDTNGKYSVTSITKDQFKAEDKTTDAVIELAGVDPNKVSGYTFTVSDTNLVISWGSVTIKNGGAGGEAGVTYYLYKDGTWGVTPTTDGNKPA
;
A
#
# COMPACT_ATOMS: atom_id res chain seq x y z
N MET A 1 -55.25 45.91 26.68
CA MET A 1 -54.73 44.84 27.56
C MET A 1 -54.00 43.81 26.71
N LYS A 2 -52.67 43.69 26.82
CA LYS A 2 -51.83 42.84 25.95
C LYS A 2 -51.60 41.49 26.65
N LYS A 3 -52.22 40.41 26.16
CA LYS A 3 -52.00 39.05 26.66
C LYS A 3 -50.59 38.59 26.24
N LEU A 4 -49.70 38.41 27.22
CA LEU A 4 -48.42 37.73 27.04
C LEU A 4 -48.68 36.22 26.95
N GLY A 5 -48.50 35.65 25.76
CA GLY A 5 -48.63 34.21 25.52
C GLY A 5 -47.56 33.44 26.29
N LYS A 6 -47.99 32.56 27.20
CA LYS A 6 -47.12 31.67 27.97
C LYS A 6 -46.63 30.54 27.06
N SER A 7 -45.43 30.66 26.51
CA SER A 7 -44.78 29.61 25.75
C SER A 7 -44.45 28.44 26.69
N SER A 8 -45.18 27.34 26.56
CA SER A 8 -44.86 26.09 27.27
C SER A 8 -43.60 25.49 26.65
N LYS A 9 -42.48 25.60 27.37
CA LYS A 9 -41.29 24.81 27.03
C LYS A 9 -41.57 23.36 27.40
N LYS A 10 -41.96 22.54 26.41
CA LYS A 10 -41.94 21.08 26.53
C LYS A 10 -40.47 20.67 26.68
N GLY A 11 -40.05 20.37 27.90
CA GLY A 11 -38.74 19.80 28.18
C GLY A 11 -38.72 18.33 27.74
N PHE A 12 -37.61 17.90 27.15
CA PHE A 12 -37.32 16.49 26.89
C PHE A 12 -37.28 15.75 28.22
N THR A 13 -37.93 14.60 28.34
CA THR A 13 -37.86 13.81 29.58
C THR A 13 -36.51 13.09 29.65
N LEU A 14 -35.97 12.93 30.86
CA LEU A 14 -34.76 12.12 31.06
C LEU A 14 -34.96 10.67 30.59
N VAL A 15 -36.20 10.17 30.66
CA VAL A 15 -36.57 8.82 30.24
C VAL A 15 -36.41 8.65 28.72
N GLU A 16 -36.84 9.62 27.92
CA GLU A 16 -36.67 9.59 26.46
C GLU A 16 -35.19 9.60 26.07
N LEU A 17 -34.34 10.29 26.83
CA LEU A 17 -32.90 10.31 26.59
C LEU A 17 -32.23 8.96 26.90
N ILE A 18 -32.57 8.33 28.03
CA ILE A 18 -31.94 7.07 28.42
C ILE A 18 -32.29 5.92 27.48
N VAL A 19 -33.51 5.89 26.94
CA VAL A 19 -33.91 4.84 25.99
C VAL A 19 -33.12 4.96 24.68
N VAL A 20 -32.89 6.20 24.21
CA VAL A 20 -32.13 6.44 22.98
C VAL A 20 -30.67 6.02 23.13
N ILE A 21 -30.00 6.40 24.22
CA ILE A 21 -28.59 6.02 24.44
C ILE A 21 -28.44 4.50 24.59
N VAL A 22 -29.43 3.81 25.17
CA VAL A 22 -29.41 2.34 25.28
C VAL A 22 -29.50 1.70 23.90
N ILE A 23 -30.41 2.15 23.04
CA ILE A 23 -30.51 1.63 21.67
C ILE A 23 -29.24 1.93 20.87
N LEU A 24 -28.69 3.14 20.98
CA LEU A 24 -27.43 3.51 20.32
C LEU A 24 -26.26 2.66 20.82
N ALA A 25 -26.20 2.33 22.11
CA ALA A 25 -25.16 1.49 22.67
C ALA A 25 -25.20 0.06 22.10
N VAL A 26 -26.38 -0.54 21.98
CA VAL A 26 -26.55 -1.88 21.39
C VAL A 26 -26.17 -1.87 19.91
N LEU A 27 -26.62 -0.88 19.14
CA LEU A 27 -26.28 -0.75 17.73
C LEU A 27 -24.77 -0.54 17.52
N ALA A 28 -24.14 0.33 18.32
CA ALA A 28 -22.71 0.59 18.26
C ALA A 28 -21.90 -0.67 18.57
N ALA A 29 -22.30 -1.44 19.60
CA ALA A 29 -21.62 -2.68 19.98
C ALA A 29 -21.59 -3.72 18.85
N MET A 30 -22.65 -3.81 18.03
CA MET A 30 -22.70 -4.71 16.87
C MET A 30 -21.93 -4.16 15.66
N LEU A 31 -21.91 -2.84 15.45
CA LEU A 31 -21.31 -2.20 14.28
C LEU A 31 -19.79 -2.10 14.34
N VAL A 32 -19.22 -1.85 15.52
CA VAL A 32 -17.77 -1.60 15.68
C VAL A 32 -16.90 -2.76 15.17
N PRO A 33 -17.15 -4.05 15.51
CA PRO A 33 -16.31 -5.16 15.05
C PRO A 33 -16.30 -5.31 13.52
N ALA A 34 -17.47 -5.15 12.90
CA ALA A 34 -17.60 -5.22 11.44
C ALA A 34 -16.82 -4.08 10.78
N LEU A 35 -16.98 -2.84 11.25
CA LEU A 35 -16.31 -1.67 10.69
C LEU A 35 -14.79 -1.77 10.79
N VAL A 36 -14.25 -2.21 11.93
CA VAL A 36 -12.79 -2.39 12.10
C VAL A 36 -12.25 -3.43 11.10
N GLY A 37 -12.93 -4.57 10.93
CA GLY A 37 -12.55 -5.57 9.95
C GLY A 37 -12.58 -5.07 8.49
N TYR A 38 -13.58 -4.27 8.13
CA TYR A 38 -13.66 -3.64 6.81
C TYR A 38 -12.53 -2.63 6.57
N ILE A 39 -12.19 -1.82 7.58
CA ILE A 39 -11.08 -0.86 7.49
C ILE A 39 -9.75 -1.57 7.27
N ASP A 40 -9.48 -2.66 8.00
CA ASP A 40 -8.22 -3.41 7.86
C ASP A 40 -8.12 -4.11 6.50
N ARG A 41 -9.24 -4.64 5.98
CA ARG A 41 -9.28 -5.21 4.62
C ARG A 41 -9.03 -4.14 3.56
N ALA A 42 -9.67 -2.97 3.67
CA ALA A 42 -9.48 -1.85 2.75
C ALA A 42 -8.05 -1.31 2.78
N LYS A 43 -7.42 -1.24 3.95
CA LYS A 43 -6.00 -0.89 4.09
C LYS A 43 -5.10 -1.89 3.37
N LYS A 44 -5.29 -3.19 3.62
CA LYS A 44 -4.51 -4.26 2.96
C LYS A 44 -4.66 -4.17 1.44
N GLU A 45 -5.87 -3.98 0.93
CA GLU A 45 -6.14 -3.86 -0.50
C GLU A 45 -5.47 -2.62 -1.10
N LYS A 46 -5.54 -1.46 -0.43
CA LYS A 46 -4.81 -0.25 -0.82
C LYS A 46 -3.30 -0.48 -0.89
N ASP A 47 -2.76 -1.27 0.03
CA ASP A 47 -1.34 -1.55 0.08
C ASP A 47 -0.92 -2.54 -1.02
N TYR A 48 -1.72 -3.57 -1.32
CA TYR A 48 -1.52 -4.40 -2.51
C TYR A 48 -1.52 -3.57 -3.81
N GLN A 49 -2.46 -2.62 -3.94
CA GLN A 49 -2.49 -1.71 -5.11
C GLN A 49 -1.25 -0.82 -5.17
N THR A 50 -0.78 -0.34 -4.02
CA THR A 50 0.48 0.44 -3.93
C THR A 50 1.66 -0.41 -4.41
N ALA A 51 1.79 -1.64 -3.93
CA ALA A 51 2.87 -2.55 -4.33
C ALA A 51 2.82 -2.90 -5.83
N SER A 52 1.62 -3.14 -6.37
CA SER A 52 1.40 -3.38 -7.81
C SER A 52 1.80 -2.18 -8.67
N THR A 53 1.46 -0.96 -8.22
CA THR A 53 1.85 0.28 -8.92
C THR A 53 3.36 0.48 -8.91
N VAL A 54 4.03 0.19 -7.79
CA VAL A 54 5.49 0.23 -7.68
C VAL A 54 6.15 -0.80 -8.61
N TYR A 55 5.58 -2.01 -8.73
CA TYR A 55 6.05 -3.02 -9.68
C TYR A 55 5.94 -2.52 -11.14
N ALA A 56 4.79 -1.98 -11.53
CA ALA A 56 4.59 -1.48 -12.88
C ALA A 56 5.57 -0.34 -13.21
N ALA A 57 5.78 0.59 -12.26
CA ALA A 57 6.77 1.64 -12.38
C ALA A 57 8.19 1.09 -12.48
N ALA A 58 8.56 0.09 -11.68
CA ALA A 58 9.87 -0.54 -11.73
C ALA A 58 10.14 -1.19 -13.10
N GLN A 59 9.15 -1.87 -13.67
CA GLN A 59 9.24 -2.46 -15.01
C GLN A 59 9.38 -1.38 -16.11
N ALA A 60 8.70 -0.26 -15.97
CA ALA A 60 8.81 0.86 -16.89
C ALA A 60 10.21 1.51 -16.82
N VAL A 61 10.71 1.81 -15.60
CA VAL A 61 12.06 2.35 -15.40
C VAL A 61 13.11 1.39 -15.95
N LEU A 62 12.98 0.08 -15.70
CA LEU A 62 13.88 -0.93 -16.26
C LEU A 62 13.94 -0.86 -17.80
N THR A 63 12.77 -0.75 -18.44
CA THR A 63 12.66 -0.68 -19.91
C THR A 63 13.26 0.63 -20.44
N GLU A 64 13.04 1.75 -19.75
CA GLU A 64 13.60 3.04 -20.10
C GLU A 64 15.13 3.04 -20.00
N GLN A 65 15.69 2.48 -18.92
CA GLN A 65 17.14 2.40 -18.71
C GLN A 65 17.81 1.51 -19.77
N TYR A 66 17.13 0.47 -20.24
CA TYR A 66 17.59 -0.31 -21.39
C TYR A 66 17.57 0.51 -22.69
N GLY A 67 16.50 1.28 -22.95
CA GLY A 67 16.43 2.19 -24.09
C GLY A 67 17.51 3.29 -24.08
N LYS A 68 17.96 3.69 -22.89
CA LYS A 68 19.07 4.63 -22.68
C LYS A 68 20.47 3.98 -22.75
N ASN A 69 20.56 2.69 -23.07
CA ASN A 69 21.80 1.89 -23.09
C ASN A 69 22.54 1.81 -21.73
N ASN A 70 21.86 2.09 -20.61
CA ASN A 70 22.42 1.91 -19.27
C ASN A 70 22.37 0.44 -18.82
N ILE A 71 21.54 -0.36 -19.47
CA ILE A 71 21.46 -1.81 -19.29
C ILE A 71 21.90 -2.45 -20.61
N THR A 72 22.91 -3.31 -20.55
CA THR A 72 23.51 -3.95 -21.74
C THR A 72 23.45 -5.46 -21.62
N LYS A 73 23.61 -6.15 -22.74
CA LYS A 73 23.81 -7.61 -22.75
C LYS A 73 25.29 -7.95 -22.72
N ASP A 74 25.66 -9.01 -22.03
CA ASP A 74 26.98 -9.62 -22.13
C ASP A 74 27.12 -10.45 -23.43
N THR A 75 28.30 -11.05 -23.63
CA THR A 75 28.59 -11.92 -24.78
C THR A 75 27.68 -13.16 -24.86
N ASN A 76 27.04 -13.55 -23.75
CA ASN A 76 26.11 -14.68 -23.66
C ASN A 76 24.64 -14.24 -23.85
N GLY A 77 24.38 -12.96 -24.16
CA GLY A 77 23.04 -12.43 -24.35
C GLY A 77 22.29 -12.11 -23.05
N LYS A 78 22.99 -12.07 -21.90
CA LYS A 78 22.43 -11.85 -20.57
C LYS A 78 22.46 -10.35 -20.19
N TYR A 79 21.37 -9.82 -19.66
CA TYR A 79 21.29 -8.43 -19.19
C TYR A 79 22.17 -8.17 -17.96
N SER A 80 22.78 -6.98 -17.89
CA SER A 80 23.67 -6.53 -16.81
C SER A 80 22.97 -6.27 -15.48
N VAL A 81 21.64 -6.24 -15.47
CA VAL A 81 20.80 -6.03 -14.28
C VAL A 81 20.09 -7.32 -13.89
N THR A 82 20.23 -7.71 -12.62
CA THR A 82 19.57 -8.89 -12.05
C THR A 82 18.65 -8.53 -10.89
N SER A 83 18.76 -7.31 -10.36
CA SER A 83 17.89 -6.79 -9.30
C SER A 83 17.66 -5.29 -9.44
N ILE A 84 16.50 -4.83 -8.97
CA ILE A 84 16.06 -3.43 -8.86
C ILE A 84 15.79 -3.13 -7.38
N THR A 85 16.45 -2.13 -6.81
CA THR A 85 16.25 -1.62 -5.44
C THR A 85 16.05 -0.10 -5.46
N LYS A 86 15.58 0.46 -4.34
CA LYS A 86 15.25 1.89 -4.15
C LYS A 86 16.42 2.88 -4.33
N ASP A 87 17.64 2.38 -4.49
CA ASP A 87 18.82 3.22 -4.64
C ASP A 87 19.49 3.11 -6.01
N GLN A 88 19.04 2.18 -6.85
CA GLN A 88 19.69 1.91 -8.13
C GLN A 88 19.34 2.91 -9.22
N PHE A 89 18.08 3.34 -9.30
CA PHE A 89 17.63 4.25 -10.34
C PHE A 89 17.10 5.53 -9.71
N LYS A 90 17.86 6.61 -9.89
CA LYS A 90 17.46 7.95 -9.46
C LYS A 90 16.73 8.65 -10.60
N ALA A 91 15.76 9.49 -10.25
CA ALA A 91 15.07 10.34 -11.19
C ALA A 91 16.04 11.36 -11.83
N GLU A 92 15.57 12.13 -12.80
CA GLU A 92 16.39 13.12 -13.50
C GLU A 92 16.99 14.16 -12.54
N ASP A 93 16.27 14.51 -11.48
CA ASP A 93 16.73 15.41 -10.41
C ASP A 93 17.73 14.74 -9.42
N LYS A 94 18.02 13.45 -9.58
CA LYS A 94 18.99 12.63 -8.81
C LYS A 94 18.76 12.55 -7.30
N THR A 95 17.78 13.26 -6.76
CA THR A 95 17.45 13.33 -5.33
C THR A 95 16.37 12.33 -4.93
N THR A 96 15.52 11.95 -5.88
CA THR A 96 14.38 11.03 -5.71
C THR A 96 14.64 9.69 -6.39
N ASP A 97 13.99 8.65 -5.86
CA ASP A 97 13.95 7.35 -6.52
C ASP A 97 13.00 7.40 -7.72
N ALA A 98 13.50 6.97 -8.89
CA ALA A 98 12.76 7.06 -10.15
C ALA A 98 11.50 6.18 -10.15
N VAL A 99 11.54 5.03 -9.46
CA VAL A 99 10.41 4.10 -9.41
C VAL A 99 9.30 4.66 -8.53
N ILE A 100 9.64 5.20 -7.36
CA ILE A 100 8.68 5.84 -6.45
C ILE A 100 8.05 7.07 -7.09
N GLU A 101 8.84 7.89 -7.77
CA GLU A 101 8.35 9.08 -8.47
C GLU A 101 7.38 8.69 -9.59
N LEU A 102 7.76 7.74 -10.44
CA LEU A 102 6.91 7.25 -11.51
C LEU A 102 5.64 6.55 -11.00
N ALA A 103 5.74 5.83 -9.87
CA ALA A 103 4.59 5.21 -9.22
C ALA A 103 3.62 6.23 -8.60
N GLY A 104 4.03 7.50 -8.42
CA GLY A 104 3.22 8.53 -7.79
C GLY A 104 2.86 8.22 -6.33
N VAL A 105 3.72 7.46 -5.63
CA VAL A 105 3.50 7.05 -4.25
C VAL A 105 4.33 7.90 -3.28
N ASP A 106 3.83 8.11 -2.07
CA ASP A 106 4.57 8.80 -1.03
C ASP A 106 5.91 8.05 -0.73
N PRO A 107 7.08 8.71 -0.88
CA PRO A 107 8.38 8.11 -0.61
C PRO A 107 8.56 7.58 0.82
N ASN A 108 7.79 8.12 1.77
CA ASN A 108 7.80 7.69 3.17
C ASN A 108 6.92 6.47 3.41
N LYS A 109 5.92 6.23 2.55
CA LYS A 109 5.02 5.08 2.64
C LYS A 109 5.72 3.79 2.22
N VAL A 110 6.55 3.82 1.19
CA VAL A 110 7.33 2.65 0.75
C VAL A 110 8.71 2.67 1.39
N SER A 111 8.95 1.78 2.35
CA SER A 111 10.23 1.71 3.07
C SER A 111 11.35 1.14 2.20
N GLY A 112 11.02 0.25 1.28
CA GLY A 112 11.96 -0.39 0.37
C GLY A 112 11.24 -1.31 -0.60
N TYR A 113 11.93 -1.65 -1.69
CA TYR A 113 11.51 -2.70 -2.60
C TYR A 113 12.75 -3.38 -3.16
N THR A 114 12.60 -4.65 -3.52
CA THR A 114 13.62 -5.43 -4.23
C THR A 114 12.92 -6.29 -5.27
N PHE A 115 13.19 -6.04 -6.54
CA PHE A 115 12.68 -6.87 -7.64
C PHE A 115 13.82 -7.59 -8.32
N THR A 116 13.67 -8.89 -8.54
CA THR A 116 14.61 -9.68 -9.34
C THR A 116 14.19 -9.68 -10.78
N VAL A 117 15.14 -9.41 -11.66
CA VAL A 117 14.93 -9.30 -13.10
C VAL A 117 15.44 -10.54 -13.80
N SER A 118 14.66 -11.06 -14.74
CA SER A 118 15.10 -12.09 -15.67
C SER A 118 16.25 -11.55 -16.52
N ASP A 119 17.35 -12.24 -16.44
CA ASP A 119 18.59 -11.90 -17.13
C ASP A 119 18.54 -12.20 -18.64
N THR A 120 17.51 -12.88 -19.13
CA THR A 120 17.29 -13.18 -20.56
C THR A 120 16.17 -12.37 -21.19
N ASN A 121 15.14 -11.99 -20.42
CA ASN A 121 13.93 -11.34 -20.95
C ASN A 121 13.72 -9.89 -20.48
N LEU A 122 14.54 -9.37 -19.55
CA LEU A 122 14.41 -8.02 -18.98
C LEU A 122 13.01 -7.76 -18.39
N VAL A 123 12.44 -8.80 -17.77
CA VAL A 123 11.15 -8.74 -17.09
C VAL A 123 11.37 -9.08 -15.64
N ILE A 124 10.73 -8.34 -14.73
CA ILE A 124 10.73 -8.66 -13.30
C ILE A 124 10.07 -10.03 -13.10
N SER A 125 10.80 -10.95 -12.47
CA SER A 125 10.34 -12.33 -12.24
C SER A 125 9.67 -12.49 -10.88
N TRP A 126 10.16 -11.83 -9.85
CA TRP A 126 9.64 -11.88 -8.49
C TRP A 126 10.24 -10.74 -7.69
N GLY A 127 9.70 -10.47 -6.50
CA GLY A 127 10.27 -9.43 -5.65
C GLY A 127 9.51 -9.20 -4.36
N SER A 128 9.80 -8.08 -3.74
CA SER A 128 9.11 -7.61 -2.56
C SER A 128 9.01 -6.09 -2.53
N VAL A 129 7.96 -5.60 -1.87
CA VAL A 129 7.73 -4.19 -1.57
C VAL A 129 7.35 -4.10 -0.10
N THR A 130 8.04 -3.28 0.68
CA THR A 130 7.74 -3.04 2.09
C THR A 130 7.01 -1.72 2.25
N ILE A 131 5.78 -1.79 2.74
CA ILE A 131 4.91 -0.64 2.98
C ILE A 131 4.82 -0.38 4.49
N LYS A 132 5.10 0.84 4.92
CA LYS A 132 4.96 1.24 6.32
C LYS A 132 3.48 1.28 6.69
N ASN A 133 3.14 0.69 7.84
CA ASN A 133 1.80 0.87 8.40
C ASN A 133 1.65 2.33 8.86
N GLY A 134 0.57 2.98 8.44
CA GLY A 134 0.23 4.36 8.83
C GLY A 134 -0.25 4.51 10.28
N GLY A 135 0.17 3.64 11.19
CA GLY A 135 -0.19 3.67 12.60
C GLY A 135 0.72 4.60 13.40
N ALA A 136 0.15 5.37 14.33
CA ALA A 136 0.88 6.19 15.29
C ALA A 136 1.60 5.27 16.31
N GLY A 137 2.71 4.67 15.91
CA GLY A 137 3.42 3.71 16.76
C GLY A 137 4.73 3.15 16.23
N GLY A 138 5.24 3.59 15.07
CA GLY A 138 6.53 3.10 14.56
C GLY A 138 6.55 1.59 14.29
N GLU A 139 5.40 0.98 14.00
CA GLU A 139 5.28 -0.45 13.75
C GLU A 139 6.04 -0.86 12.48
N ALA A 140 6.65 -2.05 12.52
CA ALA A 140 7.33 -2.63 11.36
C ALA A 140 6.38 -2.68 10.14
N GLY A 141 6.86 -2.23 8.99
CA GLY A 141 6.09 -2.25 7.75
C GLY A 141 5.72 -3.68 7.34
N VAL A 142 4.65 -3.81 6.54
CA VAL A 142 4.26 -5.08 5.93
C VAL A 142 5.01 -5.24 4.61
N THR A 143 5.66 -6.39 4.44
CA THR A 143 6.31 -6.76 3.19
C THR A 143 5.35 -7.59 2.34
N TYR A 144 5.10 -7.10 1.14
CA TYR A 144 4.31 -7.75 0.10
C TYR A 144 5.27 -8.38 -0.91
N TYR A 145 5.06 -9.66 -1.21
CA TYR A 145 5.89 -10.44 -2.11
C TYR A 145 5.16 -10.65 -3.44
N LEU A 146 5.86 -10.39 -4.53
CA LEU A 146 5.48 -10.79 -5.88
C LEU A 146 6.12 -12.15 -6.15
N TYR A 147 5.31 -13.16 -6.41
CA TYR A 147 5.78 -14.50 -6.74
C TYR A 147 5.96 -14.69 -8.24
N LYS A 148 6.64 -15.77 -8.66
CA LYS A 148 6.94 -16.02 -10.09
C LYS A 148 5.72 -16.30 -10.96
N ASP A 149 4.61 -16.70 -10.34
CA ASP A 149 3.32 -16.87 -11.01
C ASP A 149 2.58 -15.53 -11.23
N GLY A 150 3.16 -14.41 -10.78
CA GLY A 150 2.57 -13.08 -10.88
C GLY A 150 1.58 -12.73 -9.77
N THR A 151 1.36 -13.63 -8.80
CA THR A 151 0.47 -13.36 -7.66
C THR A 151 1.19 -12.62 -6.54
N TRP A 152 0.40 -11.94 -5.69
CA TRP A 152 0.90 -11.19 -4.54
C TRP A 152 0.52 -11.86 -3.23
N GLY A 153 1.40 -11.80 -2.23
CA GLY A 153 1.10 -12.26 -0.87
C GLY A 153 1.98 -11.61 0.19
N VAL A 154 1.84 -12.03 1.45
CA VAL A 154 2.55 -11.45 2.62
C VAL A 154 3.49 -12.43 3.31
N THR A 155 3.54 -13.67 2.83
CA THR A 155 4.39 -14.73 3.37
C THR A 155 5.56 -14.97 2.42
N PRO A 156 6.81 -14.98 2.90
CA PRO A 156 7.90 -15.46 2.06
C PRO A 156 7.66 -16.95 1.76
N THR A 157 7.55 -17.33 0.49
CA THR A 157 7.32 -18.73 0.09
C THR A 157 8.59 -19.55 0.25
N THR A 158 8.50 -20.72 0.89
CA THR A 158 9.63 -21.66 1.07
C THR A 158 9.84 -22.63 -0.09
N ASP A 159 8.97 -22.62 -1.10
CA ASP A 159 8.86 -23.71 -2.08
C ASP A 159 9.04 -23.18 -3.52
N GLY A 160 10.29 -23.08 -4.00
CA GLY A 160 10.65 -22.84 -5.42
C GLY A 160 10.28 -21.47 -6.05
N ASN A 161 9.28 -20.78 -5.50
CA ASN A 161 8.78 -19.45 -5.86
C ASN A 161 9.47 -18.32 -5.08
N LYS A 162 10.57 -18.67 -4.40
CA LYS A 162 11.29 -17.81 -3.46
C LYS A 162 11.66 -16.47 -4.10
N PRO A 163 11.36 -15.36 -3.41
CA PRO A 163 12.21 -14.19 -3.48
C PRO A 163 13.46 -14.43 -2.63
N ALA A 164 14.61 -14.61 -3.31
CA ALA A 164 15.92 -14.86 -2.71
C ALA A 164 16.27 -13.84 -1.61
#